data_AF-A0A134AT79-F1
#
_entry.id   AF-A0A134AT79-F1
#
_cell.length_a   1.000
_cell.length_b   1.000
_cell.length_c   1.000
_cell.angle_alpha   90.00
_cell.angle_beta   90.00
_cell.angle_gamma   90.00
#
_symmetry.space_group_name_H-M   'P 1'
#
loop_
_entity.id
_entity.type
_entity.pdbx_description
1 polymer ?
#
loop_
_entity_poly.entity_id
_entity_poly.type
_entity_poly.pdbx_seq_one_letter_code
_entity_poly.pdbx_strand_id
1 'polypeptide(L)'
;MKNAKKNKGFTLIELVIVIAIIAILISIAAMKYSSTNLAAEAAAHNANVKVLKSAGILYLIDHPDSKGEVNVEALKPYLEGGKIPKPAKHLKVEKFTITSTEDGDVTVKPGPLKVQDKKLVEENEK
;
A
#
# COMPACT_ATOMS: atom_id res chain seq x y z
N MET A 1 -61.81 26.28 -24.39
CA MET A 1 -60.46 26.73 -24.83
C MET A 1 -59.43 26.03 -23.96
N LYS A 2 -58.55 25.19 -24.52
CA LYS A 2 -57.51 24.46 -23.75
C LYS A 2 -56.19 25.24 -23.81
N ASN A 3 -55.76 25.78 -22.67
CA ASN A 3 -54.47 26.46 -22.54
C ASN A 3 -53.35 25.42 -22.49
N ALA A 4 -52.56 25.31 -23.57
CA ALA A 4 -51.35 24.49 -23.57
C ALA A 4 -50.24 25.22 -22.79
N LYS A 5 -49.84 24.67 -21.64
CA LYS A 5 -48.69 25.17 -20.87
C LYS A 5 -47.42 25.05 -21.72
N LYS A 6 -46.73 26.17 -21.94
CA LYS A 6 -45.37 26.16 -22.50
C LYS A 6 -44.42 25.53 -21.49
N ASN A 7 -43.91 24.35 -21.79
CA ASN A 7 -42.81 23.75 -21.05
C ASN A 7 -41.53 24.48 -21.47
N LYS A 8 -40.92 25.22 -20.54
CA LYS A 8 -39.60 25.82 -20.77
C LYS A 8 -38.57 24.68 -20.76
N GLY A 9 -37.98 24.42 -21.92
CA GLY A 9 -36.88 23.46 -22.08
C GLY A 9 -35.55 24.07 -21.65
N PHE A 10 -34.59 23.18 -21.41
CA PHE A 10 -33.20 23.52 -21.11
C PHE A 10 -32.51 24.11 -22.36
N THR A 11 -31.72 25.15 -22.21
CA THR A 11 -30.96 25.75 -23.31
C THR A 11 -29.65 24.99 -23.54
N LEU A 12 -29.16 25.00 -24.78
CA LEU A 12 -27.86 24.38 -25.09
C LEU A 12 -26.72 25.08 -24.34
N ILE A 13 -26.82 26.40 -24.14
CA ILE A 13 -25.80 27.15 -23.43
C ILE A 13 -25.71 26.77 -21.94
N GLU A 14 -26.84 26.50 -21.29
CA GLU A 14 -26.87 26.00 -19.92
C GLU A 14 -26.15 24.64 -19.82
N LEU A 15 -26.35 23.76 -20.80
CA LEU A 15 -25.66 22.46 -20.84
C LEU A 15 -24.15 22.62 -21.00
N VAL A 16 -23.72 23.52 -21.88
CA VAL A 16 -22.30 23.79 -22.15
C VAL A 16 -21.60 24.37 -20.92
N ILE A 17 -22.25 25.26 -20.17
CA ILE A 17 -21.67 25.82 -18.94
C ILE A 17 -21.49 24.72 -17.88
N VAL A 18 -22.46 23.81 -17.74
CA VAL A 18 -22.40 22.71 -16.77
C VAL A 18 -21.23 21.77 -17.07
N ILE A 19 -21.06 21.32 -18.32
CA ILE A 19 -19.95 20.44 -18.68
C ILE A 19 -18.58 21.13 -18.51
N ALA A 20 -18.51 22.45 -18.75
CA ALA A 20 -17.29 23.23 -18.56
C ALA A 20 -16.87 23.27 -17.09
N ILE A 21 -17.82 23.49 -16.16
CA ILE A 21 -17.54 23.49 -14.73
C ILE A 21 -17.14 22.08 -14.25
N ILE A 22 -17.83 21.04 -14.70
CA ILE A 22 -17.50 19.64 -14.35
C ILE A 22 -16.07 19.30 -14.81
N ALA A 23 -15.66 19.70 -16.01
CA ALA A 23 -14.31 19.47 -16.52
C ALA A 23 -13.24 20.11 -15.62
N ILE A 24 -13.44 21.37 -15.19
CA ILE A 24 -12.51 22.08 -14.29
C ILE A 24 -12.41 21.37 -12.93
N LEU A 25 -13.54 20.96 -12.35
CA LEU A 25 -13.57 20.27 -11.06
C LEU A 25 -12.84 18.92 -11.13
N ILE A 26 -13.04 18.15 -12.20
CA ILE A 26 -12.35 16.87 -12.42
C ILE A 26 -10.83 17.10 -12.54
N SER A 27 -10.40 18.13 -13.27
CA SER A 27 -8.97 18.45 -13.43
C SER A 27 -8.27 18.73 -12.08
N ILE A 28 -8.93 19.44 -11.16
CA ILE A 28 -8.36 19.74 -9.83
C ILE A 28 -8.40 18.51 -8.92
N ALA A 29 -9.49 17.74 -8.96
CA ALA A 29 -9.68 16.58 -8.09
C ALA A 29 -8.68 15.45 -8.36
N ALA A 30 -8.25 15.26 -9.61
CA ALA A 30 -7.34 14.17 -10.00
C ALA A 30 -5.98 14.21 -9.27
N MET A 31 -5.48 15.39 -8.89
CA MET A 31 -4.12 15.52 -8.35
C MET A 31 -3.98 15.15 -6.86
N LYS A 32 -5.08 15.09 -6.09
CA LYS A 32 -5.00 15.09 -4.61
C LYS A 32 -4.83 13.73 -3.93
N TYR A 33 -5.03 12.61 -4.66
CA TYR A 33 -5.15 11.29 -4.02
C TYR A 33 -3.89 10.40 -4.04
N SER A 34 -2.83 10.80 -4.74
CA SER A 34 -1.71 9.87 -4.99
C SER A 34 -0.69 9.84 -3.85
N SER A 35 -0.30 10.96 -3.25
CA SER A 35 0.84 11.00 -2.32
C SER A 35 0.54 10.49 -0.90
N THR A 36 -0.64 10.79 -0.35
CA THR A 36 -1.04 10.37 1.01
C THR A 36 -1.26 8.87 1.11
N ASN A 37 -1.83 8.26 0.06
CA ASN A 37 -2.01 6.82 -0.03
C ASN A 37 -0.68 6.08 -0.07
N LEU A 38 0.31 6.60 -0.82
CA LEU A 38 1.66 6.03 -0.86
C LEU A 38 2.36 6.12 0.51
N ALA A 39 2.20 7.23 1.23
CA ALA A 39 2.79 7.38 2.56
C ALA A 39 2.18 6.42 3.58
N ALA A 40 0.85 6.26 3.57
CA ALA A 40 0.17 5.28 4.43
C ALA A 40 0.58 3.84 4.09
N GLU A 41 0.76 3.53 2.81
CA GLU A 41 1.20 2.22 2.35
C GLU A 41 2.65 1.91 2.73
N ALA A 42 3.56 2.88 2.59
CA ALA A 42 4.94 2.75 3.07
C ALA A 42 4.98 2.53 4.59
N ALA A 43 4.21 3.31 5.37
CA ALA A 43 4.15 3.16 6.82
C ALA A 43 3.62 1.78 7.24
N ALA A 44 2.55 1.30 6.60
CA ALA A 44 2.00 -0.03 6.86
C ALA A 44 3.00 -1.14 6.47
N HIS A 45 3.70 -0.98 5.35
CA HIS A 45 4.73 -1.92 4.92
C HIS A 45 5.89 -2.00 5.92
N ASN A 46 6.39 -0.85 6.39
CA ASN A 46 7.51 -0.80 7.34
C ASN A 46 7.12 -1.40 8.68
N ALA A 47 5.88 -1.18 9.13
CA ALA A 47 5.35 -1.85 10.33
C ALA A 47 5.32 -3.38 10.14
N ASN A 48 4.87 -3.86 8.99
CA ASN A 48 4.84 -5.30 8.67
C ASN A 48 6.25 -5.91 8.63
N VAL A 49 7.22 -5.21 8.02
CA VAL A 49 8.63 -5.62 7.99
C VAL A 49 9.18 -5.76 9.41
N LYS A 50 8.90 -4.79 10.29
CA LYS A 50 9.34 -4.84 11.69
C LYS A 50 8.72 -6.02 12.45
N VAL A 51 7.42 -6.24 12.29
CA VAL A 51 6.70 -7.37 12.90
C VAL A 51 7.27 -8.71 12.42
N LEU A 52 7.52 -8.86 11.12
CA LEU A 52 8.12 -10.06 10.54
C LEU A 52 9.55 -10.29 11.00
N LYS A 53 10.35 -9.22 11.14
CA LYS A 53 11.71 -9.31 11.70
C LYS A 53 11.66 -9.81 13.15
N SER A 54 10.79 -9.25 13.98
CA SER A 54 10.61 -9.70 15.37
C SER A 54 10.13 -11.15 15.45
N ALA A 55 9.17 -11.55 14.60
CA ALA A 55 8.69 -12.94 14.54
C ALA A 55 9.79 -13.91 14.07
N GLY A 56 10.61 -13.51 13.09
CA GLY A 56 11.75 -14.30 12.63
C GLY A 56 12.82 -14.48 13.69
N ILE A 57 13.11 -13.44 14.49
CA ILE A 57 14.06 -13.54 15.62
C ILE A 57 13.54 -14.56 16.64
N LEU A 58 12.25 -14.47 17.00
CA LEU A 58 11.64 -15.40 17.95
C LEU A 58 11.64 -16.84 17.41
N TYR A 59 11.35 -17.03 16.13
CA TYR A 59 11.44 -18.33 15.48
C TYR A 59 12.85 -18.93 15.55
N LEU A 60 13.90 -18.13 15.34
CA LEU A 60 15.29 -18.58 15.44
C LEU A 60 15.72 -18.92 16.86
N ILE A 61 15.15 -18.27 17.88
CA ILE A 61 15.38 -18.64 19.28
C ILE A 61 14.87 -20.06 19.54
N ASP A 62 13.68 -20.38 19.03
CA ASP A 62 13.08 -21.71 19.20
C ASP A 62 13.69 -22.76 18.25
N HIS A 63 14.29 -22.33 17.13
CA HIS A 63 14.88 -23.19 16.10
C HIS A 63 16.31 -22.71 15.72
N PRO A 64 17.29 -22.88 16.62
CA PRO A 64 18.65 -22.33 16.44
C PRO A 64 19.39 -22.91 15.22
N ASP A 65 18.98 -24.09 14.73
CA ASP A 65 19.60 -24.74 13.57
C ASP A 65 18.99 -24.32 12.22
N SER A 66 17.90 -23.52 12.23
CA SER A 66 17.27 -23.02 11.00
C SER A 66 18.09 -21.89 10.38
N LYS A 67 19.11 -22.24 9.59
CA LYS A 67 19.91 -21.30 8.81
C LYS A 67 19.36 -21.19 7.38
N GLY A 68 19.28 -19.96 6.84
CA GLY A 68 18.83 -19.72 5.47
C GLY A 68 17.41 -19.13 5.36
N GLU A 69 16.69 -19.49 4.29
CA GLU A 69 15.36 -18.97 4.00
C GLU A 69 14.31 -19.57 4.95
N VAL A 70 13.71 -18.74 5.78
CA VAL A 70 12.66 -19.13 6.72
C VAL A 70 11.31 -19.04 6.01
N ASN A 71 10.58 -20.15 6.00
CA ASN A 71 9.25 -20.20 5.45
C ASN A 71 8.31 -19.29 6.25
N VAL A 72 7.65 -18.34 5.59
CA VAL A 72 6.78 -17.32 6.22
C VAL A 72 5.61 -17.96 6.96
N GLU A 73 5.17 -19.14 6.52
CA GLU A 73 4.13 -19.93 7.16
C GLU A 73 4.55 -20.46 8.53
N ALA A 74 5.85 -20.68 8.76
CA ALA A 74 6.39 -21.07 10.06
C ALA A 74 6.36 -19.91 11.08
N LEU A 75 6.20 -18.67 10.61
CA LEU A 75 6.09 -17.49 11.47
C LEU A 75 4.66 -17.25 11.99
N LYS A 76 3.64 -17.93 11.45
CA LYS A 76 2.25 -17.78 11.89
C LYS A 76 2.03 -17.87 13.41
N PRO A 77 2.70 -18.78 14.16
CA PRO A 77 2.54 -18.86 15.61
C PRO A 77 3.07 -17.64 16.37
N TYR A 78 4.02 -16.92 15.77
CA TYR A 78 4.71 -15.78 16.35
C TYR A 78 4.10 -14.43 15.91
N LEU A 79 3.05 -14.48 15.09
CA LEU A 79 2.33 -13.31 14.61
C LEU A 79 1.00 -13.17 15.35
N GLU A 80 0.73 -11.98 15.86
CA GLU A 80 -0.54 -11.67 16.50
C GLU A 80 -1.70 -11.85 15.50
N GLY A 81 -2.59 -12.81 15.80
CA GLY A 81 -3.75 -13.14 14.96
C GLY A 81 -3.48 -14.12 13.81
N GLY A 82 -2.28 -14.70 13.69
CA GLY A 82 -1.97 -15.80 12.76
C GLY A 82 -2.04 -15.44 11.27
N LYS A 83 -2.13 -14.15 10.94
CA LYS A 83 -2.21 -13.64 9.56
C LYS A 83 -0.85 -13.13 9.13
N ILE A 84 -0.37 -13.63 7.99
CA ILE A 84 0.85 -13.12 7.37
C ILE A 84 0.54 -11.79 6.69
N PRO A 85 1.21 -10.68 7.07
CA PRO A 85 1.03 -9.41 6.41
C PRO A 85 1.52 -9.48 4.95
N LYS A 86 0.84 -8.76 4.06
CA LYS A 86 1.20 -8.68 2.64
C LYS A 86 2.11 -7.47 2.36
N PRO A 87 3.04 -7.57 1.40
CA PRO A 87 3.83 -6.42 0.94
C PRO A 87 2.94 -5.30 0.37
N ALA A 88 3.52 -4.11 0.22
CA ALA A 88 2.85 -2.98 -0.42
C ALA A 88 2.42 -3.38 -1.83
N LYS A 89 1.16 -3.12 -2.19
CA LYS A 89 0.60 -3.47 -3.52
C LYS A 89 1.40 -2.81 -4.64
N HIS A 90 1.90 -1.61 -4.41
CA HIS A 90 2.68 -0.86 -5.40
C HIS A 90 4.10 -1.43 -5.64
N LEU A 91 4.60 -2.34 -4.80
CA LEU A 91 5.87 -3.06 -5.04
C LEU A 91 5.72 -4.20 -6.06
N LYS A 92 4.50 -4.67 -6.36
CA LYS A 92 4.23 -5.86 -7.19
C LYS A 92 4.93 -7.13 -6.69
N VAL A 93 5.28 -7.18 -5.41
CA VAL A 93 5.85 -8.38 -4.76
C VAL A 93 4.73 -9.05 -3.96
N GLU A 94 4.51 -10.34 -4.20
CA GLU A 94 3.37 -11.06 -3.60
C GLU A 94 3.64 -11.55 -2.17
N LYS A 95 4.91 -11.76 -1.79
CA LYS A 95 5.31 -12.34 -0.50
C LYS A 95 6.57 -11.69 0.06
N PHE A 96 6.68 -11.68 1.39
CA PHE A 96 7.94 -11.38 2.08
C PHE A 96 8.83 -12.63 2.12
N THR A 97 10.13 -12.46 1.95
CA THR A 97 11.14 -13.48 2.17
C THR A 97 11.92 -13.12 3.42
N ILE A 98 11.96 -14.02 4.40
CA ILE A 98 12.78 -13.88 5.61
C ILE A 98 14.03 -14.72 5.43
N THR A 99 15.20 -14.09 5.53
CA THR A 99 16.50 -14.77 5.50
C THR A 99 17.22 -14.58 6.81
N SER A 100 17.65 -15.69 7.40
CA SER A 100 18.45 -15.71 8.62
C SER A 100 19.93 -15.83 8.25
N THR A 101 20.72 -14.82 8.61
CA THR A 101 22.16 -14.79 8.37
C THR A 101 22.90 -15.54 9.48
N GLU A 102 24.09 -16.06 9.20
CA GLU A 102 24.88 -16.89 10.13
C GLU A 102 25.23 -16.18 11.46
N ASP A 103 25.16 -14.85 11.50
CA ASP A 103 25.37 -14.02 12.69
C ASP A 103 24.12 -13.92 13.60
N GLY A 104 23.03 -14.60 13.27
CA GLY A 104 21.76 -14.53 14.01
C GLY A 104 20.90 -13.30 13.69
N ASP A 105 21.29 -12.49 12.70
CA ASP A 105 20.47 -11.38 12.22
C ASP A 105 19.41 -11.86 11.21
N VAL A 106 18.22 -11.27 11.34
CA VAL A 106 17.05 -11.58 10.52
C VAL A 106 16.83 -10.44 9.54
N THR A 107 16.87 -10.76 8.25
CA THR A 107 16.62 -9.83 7.16
C THR A 107 15.28 -10.16 6.50
N VAL A 108 14.46 -9.14 6.26
CA VAL A 108 13.15 -9.27 5.61
C VAL A 108 13.22 -8.53 4.28
N LYS A 109 12.93 -9.23 3.19
CA LYS A 109 12.80 -8.66 1.85
C LYS A 109 11.35 -8.75 1.38
N PRO A 110 10.78 -7.74 0.70
CA PRO A 110 11.34 -6.41 0.48
C PRO A 110 11.51 -5.64 1.80
N GLY A 111 12.55 -4.79 1.84
CA GLY A 111 12.93 -4.01 3.02
C GLY A 111 12.01 -2.81 3.27
N PRO A 112 12.30 -1.97 4.28
CA PRO A 112 11.53 -0.76 4.53
C PRO A 112 11.46 0.13 3.28
N LEU A 113 10.35 0.85 3.12
CA LEU A 113 10.05 1.71 1.99
C LEU A 113 9.97 3.16 2.43
N LYS A 114 10.41 4.04 1.53
CA LYS A 114 10.18 5.49 1.60
C LYS A 114 9.37 5.96 0.40
N VAL A 115 8.63 7.04 0.60
CA VAL A 115 7.96 7.74 -0.51
C VAL A 115 8.94 8.78 -1.07
N GLN A 116 9.36 8.60 -2.32
CA GLN A 116 10.18 9.55 -3.05
C GLN A 116 9.55 9.80 -4.42
N ASP A 117 9.41 11.06 -4.82
CA ASP A 117 8.86 11.47 -6.13
C ASP A 117 7.53 10.79 -6.52
N LYS A 118 6.61 10.67 -5.55
CA LYS A 118 5.30 10.01 -5.72
C LYS A 118 5.40 8.52 -6.11
N LYS A 119 6.48 7.85 -5.71
CA LYS A 119 6.68 6.40 -5.87
C LYS A 119 7.21 5.80 -4.57
N LEU A 120 6.99 4.50 -4.39
CA LEU A 120 7.62 3.72 -3.32
C LEU A 120 9.01 3.31 -3.78
N VAL A 121 10.02 3.62 -2.98
CA VAL A 121 11.40 3.18 -3.18
C VAL A 121 11.85 2.40 -1.96
N GLU A 122 12.64 1.35 -2.17
CA GLU A 122 13.30 0.64 -1.09
C GLU A 122 14.26 1.59 -0.38
N GLU A 123 14.03 1.77 0.93
CA GLU A 123 14.99 2.36 1.83
C GLU A 123 16.09 1.33 2.06
N ASN A 124 17.00 1.25 1.10
CA ASN A 124 18.24 0.53 1.30
C ASN A 124 18.99 1.27 2.41
N GLU A 125 19.15 0.61 3.55
CA GLU A 125 19.96 1.07 4.66
C GLU A 125 21.44 1.00 4.23
N LYS A 126 21.89 2.02 3.47
CA LYS A 126 23.29 2.40 3.24
C LYS A 126 23.43 3.89 2.98
#